data_AF-A0A2E1FMR3-F1
#
_entry.id   AF-A0A2E1FMR3-F1
#
_cell.length_a   1.000
_cell.length_b   1.000
_cell.length_c   1.000
_cell.angle_alpha   90.00
_cell.angle_beta   90.00
_cell.angle_gamma   90.00
#
_symmetry.space_group_name_H-M   'P 1'
#
loop_
_entity.id
_entity.type
_entity.pdbx_description
1 polymer ?
#
loop_
_entity_poly.entity_id
_entity_poly.type
_entity_poly.pdbx_seq_one_letter_code
_entity_poly.pdbx_strand_id
1 'polypeptide(L)'
;MNLIIEYFNSRNHMRNGEYLYCLHQNLANELIDNVYLFMEDDAELNFNSSKIHRIVRENRPTYKDLFDFCNQELEDQICVVANADIIFDDTLRFFKSLDMSKQFYALSRWEISTKDGKNWEIEPYDNSASQDSWIFKTPISTSDSMNYTMGKPGCDNKITYHMRELEYTCRNPGKKVVTIHFHPTNFRTYDIRTDRVPGPYLLIAPVDNFTGEPVCIDIDGFDEQGRAYIRQKSSE
;
A
#
# COMPACT_ATOMS: atom_id res chain seq x y z
N MET A 1 15.10 -1.66 5.02
CA MET A 1 13.64 -1.60 5.27
C MET A 1 13.04 -2.98 5.02
N ASN A 2 11.95 -3.32 5.71
CA ASN A 2 11.25 -4.59 5.54
C ASN A 2 10.00 -4.39 4.68
N LEU A 3 9.89 -5.11 3.57
CA LEU A 3 8.72 -5.10 2.68
C LEU A 3 7.79 -6.25 3.04
N ILE A 4 6.51 -5.96 3.21
CA ILE A 4 5.45 -6.90 3.50
C ILE A 4 4.46 -6.85 2.34
N ILE A 5 4.28 -7.96 1.64
CA ILE A 5 3.32 -8.07 0.55
C ILE A 5 2.55 -9.39 0.64
N GLU A 6 1.32 -9.38 0.14
CA GLU A 6 0.54 -10.58 -0.09
C GLU A 6 0.84 -11.12 -1.49
N TYR A 7 1.20 -12.39 -1.60
CA TYR A 7 1.46 -13.07 -2.86
C TYR A 7 0.43 -14.18 -3.07
N PHE A 8 -0.26 -14.13 -4.21
CA PHE A 8 -1.32 -15.07 -4.55
C PHE A 8 -1.25 -15.45 -6.03
N ASN A 9 -1.69 -16.68 -6.31
CA ASN A 9 -1.80 -17.17 -7.68
C ASN A 9 -3.04 -16.54 -8.35
N SER A 10 -2.81 -15.65 -9.30
CA SER A 10 -3.86 -15.18 -10.19
C SER A 10 -4.24 -16.28 -11.19
N ARG A 11 -5.54 -16.35 -11.50
CA ARG A 11 -6.06 -17.16 -12.63
C ARG A 11 -5.58 -16.64 -13.99
N ASN A 12 -5.09 -15.39 -14.04
CA ASN A 12 -4.49 -14.80 -15.22
C ASN A 12 -2.96 -14.91 -15.13
N HIS A 13 -2.37 -15.71 -16.02
CA HIS A 13 -0.92 -15.95 -16.06
C HIS A 13 -0.10 -14.67 -16.32
N MET A 14 -0.64 -13.71 -17.09
CA MET A 14 0.03 -12.43 -17.32
C MET A 14 0.10 -11.62 -16.02
N ARG A 15 -0.96 -11.67 -15.20
CA ARG A 15 -0.99 -11.01 -13.89
C ARG A 15 0.01 -11.63 -12.89
N ASN A 16 0.23 -12.94 -12.95
CA ASN A 16 1.32 -13.57 -12.19
C ASN A 16 2.69 -13.07 -12.64
N GLY A 17 2.88 -12.89 -13.95
CA GLY A 17 4.09 -12.29 -14.51
C GLY A 17 4.36 -10.89 -13.97
N GLU A 18 3.33 -10.06 -13.79
CA GLU A 18 3.44 -8.73 -13.18
C GLU A 18 3.91 -8.82 -11.73
N TYR A 19 3.28 -9.65 -10.90
CA TYR A 19 3.68 -9.81 -9.49
C TYR A 19 5.12 -10.31 -9.35
N LEU A 20 5.50 -11.29 -10.17
CA LEU A 20 6.88 -11.80 -10.20
C LEU A 20 7.87 -10.74 -10.63
N TYR A 21 7.53 -9.94 -11.65
CA TYR A 21 8.35 -8.82 -12.08
C TYR A 21 8.56 -7.81 -10.95
N CYS A 22 7.48 -7.38 -10.28
CA CYS A 22 7.55 -6.46 -9.16
C CYS A 22 8.39 -7.01 -8.00
N LEU A 23 8.17 -8.27 -7.64
CA LEU A 23 8.96 -8.96 -6.63
C LEU A 23 10.46 -8.97 -7.00
N HIS A 24 10.81 -9.31 -8.24
CA HIS A 24 12.21 -9.29 -8.69
C HIS A 24 12.84 -7.89 -8.61
N GLN A 25 12.13 -6.84 -9.02
CA GLN A 25 12.63 -5.46 -8.91
C GLN A 25 12.85 -5.07 -7.44
N ASN A 26 11.91 -5.38 -6.56
CA ASN A 26 12.03 -5.07 -5.14
C ASN A 26 13.14 -5.86 -4.45
N LEU A 27 13.40 -7.11 -4.85
CA LEU A 27 14.53 -7.90 -4.33
C LEU A 27 15.89 -7.31 -4.74
N ALA A 28 15.98 -6.71 -5.93
CA ALA A 28 17.17 -6.03 -6.42
C ALA A 28 17.42 -4.68 -5.74
N ASN A 29 16.40 -4.07 -5.12
CA ASN A 29 16.54 -2.81 -4.40
C ASN A 29 17.36 -3.00 -3.11
N GLU A 30 18.51 -2.33 -3.00
CA GLU A 30 19.42 -2.41 -1.85
C GLU A 30 18.85 -1.80 -0.56
N LEU A 31 17.79 -1.01 -0.65
CA LEU A 31 17.13 -0.39 0.51
C LEU A 31 16.07 -1.30 1.15
N ILE A 32 15.69 -2.38 0.46
CA ILE A 32 14.82 -3.44 0.96
C ILE A 32 15.71 -4.59 1.43
N ASP A 33 15.76 -4.80 2.73
CA ASP A 33 16.61 -5.82 3.37
C ASP A 33 15.92 -7.19 3.34
N ASN A 34 14.63 -7.20 3.64
CA ASN A 34 13.79 -8.39 3.70
C ASN A 34 12.46 -8.16 2.98
N VAL A 35 11.93 -9.23 2.38
CA VAL A 35 10.60 -9.30 1.79
C VAL A 35 9.83 -10.44 2.44
N TYR A 36 8.83 -10.09 3.23
CA TYR A 36 7.91 -11.01 3.89
C TYR A 36 6.71 -11.23 2.98
N LEU A 37 6.61 -12.45 2.43
CA LEU A 37 5.58 -12.87 1.50
C LEU A 37 4.50 -13.64 2.24
N PHE A 38 3.34 -13.02 2.43
CA PHE A 38 2.15 -13.71 2.91
C PHE A 38 1.52 -14.47 1.75
N MET A 39 1.51 -15.80 1.86
CA MET A 39 1.10 -16.71 0.79
C MET A 39 -0.05 -17.59 1.26
N GLU A 40 -1.03 -17.79 0.38
CA GLU A 40 -2.02 -18.87 0.56
C GLU A 40 -1.35 -20.23 0.35
N ASP A 41 -1.88 -21.29 0.97
CA ASP A 41 -1.27 -22.63 0.98
C ASP A 41 -1.03 -23.22 -0.42
N ASP A 42 -1.83 -22.81 -1.42
CA ASP A 42 -1.72 -23.25 -2.81
C ASP A 42 -0.87 -22.32 -3.69
N ALA A 43 -0.34 -21.23 -3.13
CA ALA A 43 0.51 -20.29 -3.84
C ALA A 43 1.92 -20.86 -4.06
N GLU A 44 2.40 -20.84 -5.31
CA GLU A 44 3.72 -21.38 -5.65
C GLU A 44 4.69 -20.27 -6.02
N LEU A 45 5.85 -20.26 -5.34
CA LEU A 45 6.98 -19.40 -5.68
C LEU A 45 8.19 -20.27 -6.04
N ASN A 46 8.46 -20.39 -7.35
CA ASN A 46 9.43 -21.32 -7.91
C ASN A 46 10.88 -20.81 -7.92
N PHE A 47 11.20 -19.82 -7.10
CA PHE A 47 12.57 -19.35 -6.89
C PHE A 47 12.80 -18.96 -5.42
N ASN A 48 14.09 -18.86 -5.06
CA ASN A 48 14.52 -18.49 -3.71
C ASN A 48 15.41 -17.26 -3.76
N SER A 49 15.41 -16.51 -2.66
CA SER A 49 16.31 -15.39 -2.40
C SER A 49 16.55 -15.31 -0.90
N SER A 50 17.74 -14.88 -0.48
CA SER A 50 18.08 -14.69 0.94
C SER A 50 17.25 -13.59 1.60
N LYS A 51 16.66 -12.69 0.82
CA LYS A 51 15.75 -11.65 1.32
C LYS A 51 14.32 -12.15 1.55
N ILE A 52 13.93 -13.29 0.98
CA ILE A 52 12.53 -13.75 1.02
C ILE A 52 12.26 -14.55 2.29
N HIS A 53 11.23 -14.15 3.01
CA HIS A 53 10.65 -14.87 4.13
C HIS A 53 9.21 -15.23 3.79
N ARG A 54 8.91 -16.53 3.67
CA ARG A 54 7.58 -17.01 3.26
C ARG A 54 6.73 -17.26 4.51
N ILE A 55 5.53 -16.67 4.53
CA ILE A 55 4.56 -16.80 5.62
C ILE A 55 3.31 -17.42 5.02
N VAL A 56 3.21 -18.75 5.13
CA VAL A 56 2.13 -19.54 4.56
C VAL A 56 0.94 -19.54 5.52
N ARG A 57 -0.27 -19.26 5.02
CA ARG A 57 -1.50 -19.23 5.80
C ARG A 57 -2.68 -19.79 5.01
N GLU A 58 -3.60 -20.43 5.72
CA GLU A 58 -4.89 -20.88 5.16
C GLU A 58 -5.76 -19.73 4.66
N ASN A 59 -5.68 -18.57 5.30
CA ASN A 59 -6.54 -17.42 5.00
C ASN A 59 -5.71 -16.17 4.73
N ARG A 60 -6.21 -15.36 3.79
CA ARG A 60 -5.65 -14.06 3.44
C ARG A 60 -5.56 -13.14 4.68
N PRO A 61 -4.40 -12.52 4.97
CA PRO A 61 -4.24 -11.68 6.15
C PRO A 61 -5.05 -10.38 6.05
N THR A 62 -5.49 -9.91 7.21
CA THR A 62 -6.07 -8.57 7.35
C THR A 62 -5.00 -7.52 7.57
N TYR A 63 -5.33 -6.23 7.43
CA TYR A 63 -4.42 -5.15 7.82
C TYR A 63 -3.95 -5.29 9.27
N LYS A 64 -4.85 -5.71 10.18
CA LYS A 64 -4.49 -6.00 11.57
C LYS A 64 -3.43 -7.11 11.66
N ASP A 65 -3.62 -8.22 10.95
CA ASP A 65 -2.65 -9.33 10.94
C ASP A 65 -1.27 -8.87 10.44
N LEU A 66 -1.23 -8.07 9.36
CA LEU A 66 0.01 -7.57 8.79
C LEU A 66 0.75 -6.64 9.76
N PHE A 67 0.02 -5.74 10.43
CA PHE A 67 0.62 -4.81 11.39
C PHE A 67 1.04 -5.51 12.68
N ASP A 68 0.24 -6.45 13.20
CA ASP A 68 0.60 -7.25 14.36
C ASP A 68 1.83 -8.11 14.08
N PHE A 69 1.94 -8.70 12.89
CA PHE A 69 3.15 -9.38 12.45
C PHE A 69 4.38 -8.45 12.49
N CYS A 70 4.26 -7.24 11.93
CA CYS A 70 5.36 -6.27 11.96
C CYS A 70 5.76 -5.92 13.41
N ASN A 71 4.78 -5.73 14.30
CA ASN A 71 5.04 -5.44 15.70
C ASN A 71 5.74 -6.58 16.44
N GLN A 72 5.43 -7.83 16.11
CA GLN A 72 5.96 -9.02 16.76
C GLN A 72 7.38 -9.37 16.27
N GLU A 73 7.59 -9.30 14.95
CA GLU A 73 8.81 -9.84 14.33
C GLU A 73 9.85 -8.76 13.97
N LEU A 74 9.44 -7.49 13.90
CA LEU A 74 10.25 -6.41 13.33
C LEU A 74 10.39 -5.22 14.29
N GLU A 75 10.78 -5.45 15.54
CA GLU A 75 10.90 -4.39 16.57
C GLU A 75 11.85 -3.25 16.16
N ASP A 76 11.39 -2.00 16.36
CA ASP A 76 12.08 -0.75 16.01
C ASP A 76 12.55 -0.64 14.55
N GLN A 77 11.91 -1.38 13.63
CA GLN A 77 12.24 -1.38 12.21
C GLN A 77 11.28 -0.53 11.38
N ILE A 78 11.78 -0.03 10.25
CA ILE A 78 10.93 0.58 9.22
C ILE A 78 10.33 -0.52 8.35
N CYS A 79 9.01 -0.53 8.27
CA CYS A 79 8.22 -1.48 7.52
C CYS A 79 7.45 -0.77 6.40
N VAL A 80 7.26 -1.46 5.29
CA VAL A 80 6.36 -1.05 4.21
C VAL A 80 5.39 -2.19 3.90
N VAL A 81 4.11 -1.93 4.05
CA VAL A 81 3.04 -2.82 3.56
C VAL A 81 2.60 -2.30 2.19
N ALA A 82 2.53 -3.16 1.18
CA ALA A 82 2.21 -2.73 -0.18
C ALA A 82 1.42 -3.76 -0.98
N ASN A 83 0.70 -3.28 -2.00
CA ASN A 83 0.13 -4.15 -3.03
C ASN A 83 1.26 -4.83 -3.83
N ALA A 84 1.04 -6.07 -4.26
CA ALA A 84 2.05 -6.91 -4.92
C ALA A 84 2.51 -6.40 -6.30
N ASP A 85 1.77 -5.47 -6.88
CA ASP A 85 2.07 -4.83 -8.16
C ASP A 85 2.77 -3.47 -8.01
N ILE A 86 3.38 -3.21 -6.84
CA ILE A 86 4.17 -1.99 -6.58
C ILE A 86 5.67 -2.28 -6.65
N ILE A 87 6.39 -1.42 -7.37
CA ILE A 87 7.86 -1.39 -7.42
C ILE A 87 8.37 -0.14 -6.70
N PHE A 88 9.35 -0.33 -5.82
CA PHE A 88 10.03 0.76 -5.14
C PHE A 88 11.43 1.00 -5.73
N ASP A 89 11.85 2.26 -5.74
CA ASP A 89 13.19 2.65 -6.19
C ASP A 89 14.09 3.16 -5.04
N ASP A 90 15.15 3.87 -5.39
CA ASP A 90 16.11 4.41 -4.44
C ASP A 90 15.55 5.55 -3.56
N THR A 91 14.37 6.10 -3.85
CA THR A 91 13.73 7.19 -3.09
C THR A 91 13.29 6.74 -1.70
N LEU A 92 13.19 5.42 -1.45
CA LEU A 92 13.05 4.87 -0.10
C LEU A 92 14.13 5.36 0.88
N ARG A 93 15.29 5.83 0.38
CA ARG A 93 16.39 6.37 1.19
C ARG A 93 15.95 7.53 2.07
N PHE A 94 14.91 8.27 1.67
CA PHE A 94 14.41 9.41 2.45
C PHE A 94 13.93 9.01 3.84
N PHE A 95 13.46 7.77 4.05
CA PHE A 95 12.97 7.31 5.35
C PHE A 95 14.08 6.98 6.35
N LYS A 96 15.34 6.84 5.93
CA LYS A 96 16.44 6.45 6.82
C LYS A 96 16.76 7.47 7.92
N SER A 97 16.40 8.74 7.72
CA SER A 97 16.75 9.84 8.61
C SER A 97 15.54 10.62 9.15
N LEU A 98 14.32 10.11 8.92
CA LEU A 98 13.11 10.77 9.40
C LEU A 98 12.78 10.32 10.82
N ASP A 99 12.31 11.26 11.64
CA ASP A 99 11.54 10.90 12.81
C ASP A 99 10.16 10.43 12.35
N MET A 100 9.89 9.14 12.56
CA MET A 100 8.65 8.48 12.16
C MET A 100 7.72 8.23 13.36
N SER A 101 8.00 8.82 14.52
CA SER A 101 7.14 8.74 15.69
C SER A 101 5.73 9.27 15.36
N LYS A 102 4.72 8.40 15.54
CA LYS A 102 3.32 8.67 15.18
C LYS A 102 3.14 9.21 13.75
N GLN A 103 4.00 8.79 12.81
CA GLN A 103 3.85 9.09 11.38
C GLN A 103 3.40 7.83 10.63
N PHE A 104 2.45 8.02 9.70
CA PHE A 104 1.97 6.96 8.81
C PHE A 104 1.98 7.47 7.38
N TYR A 105 2.82 6.90 6.52
CA TYR A 105 3.02 7.42 5.17
C TYR A 105 2.24 6.59 4.16
N ALA A 106 1.09 7.07 3.73
CA ALA A 106 0.23 6.43 2.75
C ALA A 106 0.54 7.00 1.35
N LEU A 107 1.29 6.25 0.55
CA LEU A 107 1.90 6.74 -0.68
C LEU A 107 0.99 6.49 -1.89
N SER A 108 0.64 7.58 -2.59
CA SER A 108 0.03 7.50 -3.91
C SER A 108 1.00 6.96 -4.95
N ARG A 109 0.48 6.10 -5.83
CA ARG A 109 1.29 5.46 -6.87
C ARG A 109 1.78 6.38 -7.98
N TRP A 110 2.77 5.88 -8.70
CA TRP A 110 3.20 6.38 -10.00
C TRP A 110 2.68 5.44 -11.08
N GLU A 111 2.09 5.97 -12.14
CA GLU A 111 1.53 5.16 -13.22
C GLU A 111 2.55 4.99 -14.33
N ILE A 112 2.57 3.79 -14.90
CA ILE A 112 3.31 3.52 -16.13
C ILE A 112 2.42 3.78 -17.33
N SER A 113 3.00 4.37 -18.37
CA SER A 113 2.35 4.48 -19.67
C SER A 113 3.38 4.28 -20.78
N THR A 114 2.93 4.08 -22.02
CA THR A 114 3.82 4.03 -23.17
C THR A 114 3.15 4.70 -24.35
N LYS A 115 3.86 5.63 -25.00
CA LYS A 115 3.38 6.32 -26.21
C LYS A 115 3.76 5.59 -27.49
N ASP A 116 4.88 4.87 -27.48
CA ASP A 116 5.47 4.20 -28.64
C ASP A 116 5.43 2.66 -28.57
N GLY A 117 4.90 2.12 -27.46
CA GLY A 117 4.86 0.68 -27.19
C GLY A 117 6.22 0.06 -26.87
N LYS A 118 7.27 0.87 -26.71
CA LYS A 118 8.66 0.42 -26.53
C LYS A 118 9.27 0.96 -25.25
N ASN A 119 8.99 2.21 -24.92
CA ASN A 119 9.53 2.90 -23.76
C ASN A 119 8.42 3.16 -22.75
N TRP A 120 8.69 2.81 -21.49
CA TRP A 120 7.82 3.15 -20.37
C TRP A 120 8.09 4.58 -19.93
N GLU A 121 7.03 5.36 -19.84
CA GLU A 121 6.98 6.63 -19.14
C GLU A 121 6.40 6.38 -17.74
N ILE A 122 6.95 7.05 -16.73
CA ILE A 122 6.57 6.87 -15.33
C ILE A 122 6.30 8.25 -14.74
N GLU A 123 5.07 8.49 -14.28
CA GLU A 123 4.64 9.80 -13.80
C GLU A 123 3.86 9.68 -12.48
N PRO A 124 3.97 10.67 -11.57
CA PRO A 124 3.22 10.65 -10.33
C PRO A 124 1.73 10.76 -10.63
N TYR A 125 0.92 9.90 -10.00
CA TYR A 125 -0.53 9.95 -10.19
C TYR A 125 -1.17 10.90 -9.17
N ASP A 126 -1.58 12.09 -9.62
CA ASP A 126 -2.16 13.15 -8.78
C ASP A 126 -3.61 12.84 -8.37
N ASN A 127 -3.77 11.78 -7.57
CA ASN A 127 -5.05 11.28 -7.08
C ASN A 127 -4.92 10.91 -5.60
N SER A 128 -5.72 11.55 -4.73
CA SER A 128 -5.66 11.32 -3.29
C SER A 128 -6.19 9.95 -2.84
N ALA A 129 -6.86 9.23 -3.74
CA ALA A 129 -7.40 7.90 -3.50
C ALA A 129 -6.50 6.76 -3.97
N SER A 130 -5.36 7.04 -4.63
CA SER A 130 -4.49 6.05 -5.28
C SER A 130 -3.36 5.53 -4.38
N GLN A 131 -3.62 5.47 -3.07
CA GLN A 131 -2.68 4.91 -2.10
C GLN A 131 -2.57 3.40 -2.34
N ASP A 132 -1.36 2.89 -2.52
CA ASP A 132 -1.11 1.45 -2.75
C ASP A 132 0.03 0.90 -1.86
N SER A 133 0.63 1.74 -1.03
CA SER A 133 1.65 1.34 -0.06
C SER A 133 1.69 2.25 1.17
N TRP A 134 2.05 1.67 2.32
CA TRP A 134 2.07 2.33 3.62
C TRP A 134 3.39 2.08 4.34
N ILE A 135 4.11 3.15 4.67
CA ILE A 135 5.39 3.09 5.35
C ILE A 135 5.24 3.61 6.78
N PHE A 136 5.82 2.90 7.74
CA PHE A 136 5.77 3.23 9.17
C PHE A 136 6.98 2.63 9.91
N LYS A 137 7.20 3.10 11.15
CA LYS A 137 8.16 2.48 12.07
C LYS A 137 7.39 1.69 13.13
N THR A 138 7.83 0.48 13.43
CA THR A 138 7.26 -0.33 14.50
C THR A 138 7.76 0.12 15.88
N PRO A 139 6.98 -0.09 16.95
CA PRO A 139 5.62 -0.64 16.91
C PRO A 139 4.60 0.36 16.36
N ILE A 140 3.67 -0.13 15.55
CA ILE A 140 2.51 0.60 15.04
C ILE A 140 1.26 0.23 15.84
N SER A 141 0.36 1.18 16.07
CA SER A 141 -0.90 0.93 16.79
C SER A 141 -1.88 0.17 15.89
N THR A 142 -2.53 -0.86 16.45
CA THR A 142 -3.55 -1.65 15.74
C THR A 142 -4.91 -1.58 16.43
N SER A 143 -5.97 -1.93 15.70
CA SER A 143 -7.34 -1.97 16.20
C SER A 143 -8.10 -3.15 15.60
N ASP A 144 -9.04 -3.73 16.32
CA ASP A 144 -9.95 -4.79 15.83
C ASP A 144 -10.79 -4.33 14.62
N SER A 145 -10.97 -3.02 14.47
CA SER A 145 -11.65 -2.42 13.30
C SER A 145 -10.87 -2.59 11.99
N MET A 146 -9.57 -2.93 12.04
CA MET A 146 -8.71 -3.19 10.88
C MET A 146 -8.83 -4.64 10.36
N ASN A 147 -9.87 -5.37 10.78
CA ASN A 147 -10.12 -6.77 10.41
C ASN A 147 -10.74 -6.90 9.00
N TYR A 148 -10.00 -6.44 7.99
CA TYR A 148 -10.32 -6.62 6.57
C TYR A 148 -9.04 -6.76 5.75
N THR A 149 -9.13 -7.47 4.62
CA THR A 149 -7.98 -7.78 3.74
C THR A 149 -7.68 -6.62 2.80
N MET A 150 -6.44 -6.56 2.29
CA MET A 150 -6.11 -5.64 1.19
C MET A 150 -6.82 -6.02 -0.11
N GLY A 151 -6.71 -5.18 -1.13
CA GLY A 151 -7.28 -5.43 -2.47
C GLY A 151 -8.82 -5.35 -2.53
N LYS A 152 -9.48 -4.95 -1.45
CA LYS A 152 -10.91 -4.61 -1.45
C LYS A 152 -11.09 -3.12 -1.80
N PRO A 153 -12.08 -2.75 -2.63
CA PRO A 153 -12.35 -1.35 -2.92
C PRO A 153 -12.48 -0.50 -1.66
N GLY A 154 -11.74 0.61 -1.60
CA GLY A 154 -11.77 1.56 -0.49
C GLY A 154 -10.93 1.16 0.73
N CYS A 155 -10.38 -0.06 0.80
CA CYS A 155 -9.58 -0.50 1.94
C CYS A 155 -8.34 0.39 2.17
N ASP A 156 -7.75 0.87 1.08
CA ASP A 156 -6.52 1.67 1.08
C ASP A 156 -6.69 3.02 1.82
N ASN A 157 -7.85 3.65 1.63
CA ASN A 157 -8.19 4.91 2.29
C ASN A 157 -8.87 4.67 3.66
N LYS A 158 -9.40 3.47 3.88
CA LYS A 158 -9.97 3.05 5.16
C LYS A 158 -8.87 2.84 6.20
N ILE A 159 -7.77 2.19 5.84
CA ILE A 159 -6.66 1.97 6.77
C ILE A 159 -6.05 3.31 7.21
N THR A 160 -5.87 4.22 6.27
CA THR A 160 -5.41 5.59 6.52
C THR A 160 -6.35 6.36 7.46
N TYR A 161 -7.68 6.17 7.35
CA TYR A 161 -8.64 6.72 8.30
C TYR A 161 -8.38 6.19 9.72
N HIS A 162 -8.28 4.86 9.89
CA HIS A 162 -8.03 4.28 11.22
C HIS A 162 -6.72 4.76 11.83
N MET A 163 -5.66 4.90 11.03
CA MET A 163 -4.39 5.40 11.54
C MET A 163 -4.51 6.83 12.06
N ARG A 164 -5.28 7.70 11.40
CA ARG A 164 -5.60 9.03 11.93
C ARG A 164 -6.37 8.96 13.25
N GLU A 165 -7.35 8.07 13.37
CA GLU A 165 -8.11 7.89 14.63
C GLU A 165 -7.22 7.38 15.77
N LEU A 166 -6.13 6.67 15.44
CA LEU A 166 -5.08 6.23 16.39
C LEU A 166 -4.00 7.30 16.61
N GLU A 167 -4.30 8.55 16.27
CA GLU A 167 -3.48 9.74 16.47
C GLU A 167 -2.18 9.76 15.64
N TYR A 168 -2.15 9.03 14.51
CA TYR A 168 -1.04 9.16 13.57
C TYR A 168 -1.26 10.36 12.64
N THR A 169 -0.18 11.10 12.41
CA THR A 169 -0.15 12.05 11.29
C THR A 169 0.02 11.25 10.01
N CYS A 170 -1.06 11.16 9.24
CA CYS A 170 -1.04 10.45 7.97
C CYS A 170 -0.54 11.40 6.87
N ARG A 171 0.47 10.99 6.10
CA ARG A 171 1.17 11.81 5.10
C ARG A 171 1.26 11.09 3.77
N ASN A 172 1.30 11.84 2.68
CA ASN A 172 1.45 11.29 1.34
C ASN A 172 2.54 12.05 0.56
N PRO A 173 3.84 11.79 0.82
CA PRO A 173 4.93 12.31 0.00
C PRO A 173 5.01 11.62 -1.39
N GLY A 174 3.88 11.20 -1.97
CA GLY A 174 3.81 10.41 -3.20
C GLY A 174 4.33 11.10 -4.45
N LYS A 175 4.52 12.43 -4.47
CA LYS A 175 5.22 13.13 -5.57
C LYS A 175 6.74 13.10 -5.41
N LYS A 176 7.25 12.62 -4.28
CA LYS A 176 8.68 12.55 -3.93
C LYS A 176 9.20 11.13 -3.71
N VAL A 177 8.36 10.24 -3.19
CA VAL A 177 8.67 8.81 -3.05
C VAL A 177 8.00 8.08 -4.21
N VAL A 178 8.81 7.37 -4.99
CA VAL A 178 8.37 6.67 -6.19
C VAL A 178 7.90 5.27 -5.81
N THR A 179 6.62 4.99 -6.10
CA THR A 179 5.98 3.69 -5.91
C THR A 179 5.25 3.33 -7.20
N ILE A 180 5.93 2.65 -8.12
CA ILE A 180 5.47 2.40 -9.49
C ILE A 180 4.42 1.30 -9.47
N HIS A 181 3.21 1.60 -9.94
CA HIS A 181 2.13 0.63 -10.12
C HIS A 181 2.28 -0.06 -11.47
N PHE A 182 2.77 -1.30 -11.44
CA PHE A 182 3.02 -2.12 -12.61
C PHE A 182 1.88 -3.11 -12.82
N HIS A 183 0.80 -2.61 -13.44
CA HIS A 183 -0.40 -3.40 -13.73
C HIS A 183 -0.90 -3.22 -15.18
N PRO A 184 -0.08 -3.54 -16.19
CA PRO A 184 -0.46 -3.35 -17.59
C PRO A 184 -1.69 -4.16 -18.04
N THR A 185 -1.94 -5.33 -17.44
CA THR A 185 -3.10 -6.18 -17.80
C THR A 185 -4.45 -5.60 -17.39
N ASN A 186 -4.48 -4.68 -16.41
CA ASN A 186 -5.69 -4.14 -15.81
C ASN A 186 -6.70 -5.22 -15.33
N PHE A 187 -6.21 -6.43 -15.05
CA PHE A 187 -7.05 -7.55 -14.62
C PHE A 187 -7.48 -7.36 -13.16
N ARG A 188 -8.79 -7.24 -12.94
CA ARG A 188 -9.41 -7.11 -11.60
C ARG A 188 -10.42 -8.23 -11.38
N THR A 189 -10.50 -8.73 -10.15
CA THR A 189 -11.41 -9.84 -9.77
C THR A 189 -12.50 -9.43 -8.79
N TYR A 190 -12.48 -8.18 -8.30
CA TYR A 190 -13.49 -7.65 -7.38
C TYR A 190 -14.60 -6.92 -8.14
N ASP A 191 -15.77 -6.84 -7.52
CA ASP A 191 -16.84 -5.91 -7.90
C ASP A 191 -16.79 -4.66 -7.01
N ILE A 192 -16.70 -3.48 -7.64
CA ILE A 192 -16.50 -2.20 -6.95
C ILE A 192 -17.68 -1.77 -6.05
N ARG A 193 -18.86 -2.33 -6.28
CA ARG A 193 -20.11 -2.02 -5.57
C ARG A 193 -20.35 -2.97 -4.42
N THR A 194 -20.07 -4.27 -4.61
CA THR A 194 -20.38 -5.28 -3.59
C THR A 194 -19.24 -5.55 -2.63
N ASP A 195 -17.99 -5.39 -3.05
CA ASP A 195 -16.82 -5.82 -2.27
C ASP A 195 -16.18 -4.68 -1.48
N ARG A 196 -16.77 -3.49 -1.53
CA ARG A 196 -16.26 -2.28 -0.92
C ARG A 196 -16.27 -2.37 0.60
N VAL A 197 -15.15 -2.03 1.22
CA VAL A 197 -15.08 -1.87 2.68
C VAL A 197 -15.91 -0.67 3.10
N PRO A 198 -16.85 -0.76 4.06
CA PRO A 198 -17.65 0.38 4.48
C PRO A 198 -16.83 1.58 4.95
N GLY A 199 -17.31 2.79 4.63
CA GLY A 199 -16.73 4.04 5.10
C GLY A 199 -16.80 4.22 6.63
N PRO A 200 -16.25 5.30 7.18
CA PRO A 200 -15.60 6.43 6.49
C PRO A 200 -14.21 6.09 5.94
N TYR A 201 -13.67 6.97 5.10
CA TYR A 201 -12.35 6.90 4.47
C TYR A 201 -11.61 8.24 4.60
N LEU A 202 -10.28 8.17 4.58
CA LEU A 202 -9.41 9.33 4.58
C LEU A 202 -8.52 9.30 3.34
N LEU A 203 -8.75 10.24 2.43
CA LEU A 203 -7.89 10.48 1.29
C LEU A 203 -6.86 11.53 1.67
N ILE A 204 -5.64 11.39 1.17
CA ILE A 204 -4.54 12.33 1.44
C ILE A 204 -3.94 12.74 0.11
N ALA A 205 -3.91 14.05 -0.17
CA ALA A 205 -3.37 14.55 -1.41
C ALA A 205 -1.86 14.29 -1.50
N PRO A 206 -1.36 13.81 -2.65
CA PRO A 206 0.06 13.57 -2.83
C PRO A 206 0.83 14.90 -2.94
N VAL A 207 1.90 15.01 -2.16
CA VAL A 207 2.80 16.17 -2.08
C VAL A 207 4.26 15.76 -2.31
N ASP A 208 5.12 16.73 -2.52
CA ASP A 208 6.55 16.57 -2.82
C ASP A 208 7.45 16.77 -1.57
N ASN A 209 6.88 16.67 -0.37
CA ASN A 209 7.58 16.95 0.88
C ASN A 209 7.07 16.05 2.02
N PHE A 210 7.84 15.99 3.12
CA PHE A 210 7.56 15.11 4.27
C PHE A 210 7.00 15.87 5.49
N THR A 211 6.81 17.18 5.38
CA THR A 211 6.54 18.10 6.51
C THR A 211 5.28 18.92 6.26
N GLY A 212 4.88 19.75 7.22
CA GLY A 212 3.69 20.60 7.09
C GLY A 212 2.38 19.85 7.36
N GLU A 213 1.27 20.53 7.18
CA GLU A 213 -0.07 19.97 7.40
C GLU A 213 -0.53 19.13 6.19
N PRO A 214 -0.90 17.85 6.38
CA PRO A 214 -1.45 17.04 5.30
C PRO A 214 -2.76 17.59 4.76
N VAL A 215 -2.93 17.56 3.44
CA VAL A 215 -4.21 17.90 2.80
C VAL A 215 -5.08 16.65 2.77
N CYS A 216 -6.04 16.61 3.70
CA CYS A 216 -6.94 15.48 3.93
C CYS A 216 -8.33 15.73 3.34
N ILE A 217 -8.95 14.69 2.80
CA ILE A 217 -10.34 14.69 2.33
C ILE A 217 -11.08 13.55 3.03
N ASP A 218 -12.03 13.91 3.87
CA ASP A 218 -12.89 12.96 4.59
C ASP A 218 -14.09 12.55 3.74
N ILE A 219 -14.28 11.24 3.58
CA ILE A 219 -15.41 10.67 2.85
C ILE A 219 -16.17 9.73 3.78
N ASP A 220 -17.45 9.99 4.03
CA ASP A 220 -18.29 9.13 4.87
C ASP A 220 -18.74 7.86 4.15
N GLY A 221 -18.95 7.97 2.84
CA GLY A 221 -19.49 6.89 2.02
C GLY A 221 -19.72 7.34 0.59
N PHE A 222 -20.49 6.55 -0.15
CA PHE A 222 -20.87 6.84 -1.53
C PHE A 222 -22.37 6.64 -1.70
N ASP A 223 -22.98 7.43 -2.59
CA ASP A 223 -24.38 7.24 -2.99
C ASP A 223 -24.53 6.09 -4.00
N GLU A 224 -25.78 5.79 -4.38
CA GLU A 224 -26.11 4.73 -5.35
C GLU A 224 -25.47 4.95 -6.73
N GLN A 225 -25.10 6.19 -7.05
CA GLN A 225 -24.40 6.55 -8.30
C GLN A 225 -22.88 6.56 -8.13
N GLY A 226 -22.36 6.22 -6.95
CA GLY A 226 -20.93 6.19 -6.64
C GLY A 226 -20.30 7.55 -6.35
N ARG A 227 -21.11 8.60 -6.09
CA ARG A 227 -20.60 9.93 -5.71
C ARG A 227 -20.30 9.96 -4.22
N ALA A 228 -19.16 10.54 -3.85
CA ALA A 228 -18.69 10.59 -2.47
C ALA A 228 -19.49 11.57 -1.60
N TYR A 229 -19.87 11.15 -0.39
CA TYR A 229 -20.32 12.04 0.66
C TYR A 229 -19.11 12.65 1.36
N ILE A 230 -18.68 13.82 0.88
CA ILE A 230 -17.52 14.53 1.44
C ILE A 230 -17.96 15.23 2.72
N ARG A 231 -17.27 14.97 3.84
CA ARG A 231 -17.41 15.80 5.04
C ARG A 231 -16.73 17.13 4.78
N GLN A 232 -17.53 18.18 4.58
CA GLN A 232 -17.00 19.53 4.79
C GLN A 232 -16.76 19.67 6.30
N LYS A 233 -15.51 19.92 6.70
CA LYS A 233 -15.26 20.40 8.06
C LYS A 233 -16.09 21.67 8.22
N SER A 234 -17.12 21.61 9.06
CA SER A 234 -17.75 22.81 9.60
C SER A 234 -16.62 23.63 10.20
N SER A 235 -16.33 24.78 9.63
CA SER A 235 -15.44 25.76 10.24
C SER A 235 -16.10 26.21 11.55
N GLU A 236 -15.64 25.65 12.67
CA GLU A 236 -15.79 26.25 13.99
C GLU A 236 -14.64 27.23 14.25
#